data_AF-A0A0R3MJE8-F1
#
_entry.id   AF-A0A0R3MJE8-F1
#
_cell.length_a   1.000
_cell.length_b   1.000
_cell.length_c   1.000
_cell.angle_alpha   90.00
_cell.angle_beta   90.00
_cell.angle_gamma   90.00
#
_symmetry.space_group_name_H-M   'P 1'
#
loop_
_entity.id
_entity.type
_entity.pdbx_description
1 polymer ?
#
loop_
_entity_poly.entity_id
_entity_poly.type
_entity_poly.pdbx_seq_one_letter_code
_entity_poly.pdbx_strand_id
1 'polypeptide(L)'
;MNSIVSLPIAAAVPVASPSIASPMSDKPSSLEAELARFEQAVNVLRTRHVCEGWTMDEAAAERALSYFRKGCPDDDEEWGATLYFMASHGLSFEWIHYGDPSVMIAQSASLSRQAAAADPIFAAIDSHKRAFTAYDVEMPRTDELEEAIPSNRRQTTTAELDNPAEDDDPQWVQHQRELHRLREAESEAECVLASVVPTTLQGIAALLQYAAEVERRGAGWPTDLVDPDDEKTKFGRSWYYFVHRNLVESLQTLAA
;
A
#
# COMPACT_ATOMS: atom_id res chain seq x y z
N MET A 1 0.27 -8.80 -29.74
CA MET A 1 1.72 -8.82 -29.46
C MET A 1 2.05 -7.45 -28.93
N ASN A 2 1.84 -7.22 -27.64
CA ASN A 2 1.97 -5.89 -27.06
C ASN A 2 3.39 -5.79 -26.49
N SER A 3 4.22 -5.07 -27.24
CA SER A 3 5.63 -4.84 -26.94
C SER A 3 5.73 -3.67 -25.98
N ILE A 4 6.18 -3.94 -24.75
CA ILE A 4 6.42 -2.91 -23.75
C ILE A 4 7.73 -2.21 -24.11
N VAL A 5 7.62 -0.94 -24.51
CA VAL A 5 8.77 -0.05 -24.70
C VAL A 5 9.17 0.47 -23.32
N SER A 6 10.29 -0.03 -22.80
CA SER A 6 10.93 0.52 -21.59
C SER A 6 11.39 1.96 -21.83
N LEU A 7 10.88 2.88 -21.00
CA LEU A 7 11.47 4.22 -20.85
C LEU A 7 12.80 4.11 -20.08
N PRO A 8 13.80 4.94 -20.40
CA PRO A 8 15.08 4.92 -19.69
C PRO A 8 14.88 5.40 -18.25
N ILE A 9 15.15 4.50 -17.30
CA ILE A 9 15.28 4.81 -15.88
C ILE A 9 16.42 5.84 -15.74
N ALA A 10 16.07 7.06 -15.34
CA ALA A 10 17.03 8.06 -14.95
C ALA A 10 17.88 7.50 -13.82
N ALA A 11 19.20 7.46 -14.03
CA ALA A 11 20.16 7.01 -13.04
C ALA A 11 19.96 7.79 -11.73
N ALA A 12 19.46 7.10 -10.71
CA ALA A 12 19.41 7.62 -9.36
C ALA A 12 20.85 7.82 -8.88
N VAL A 13 21.19 9.09 -8.60
CA VAL A 13 22.42 9.44 -7.88
C VAL A 13 22.36 8.71 -6.53
N PRO A 14 23.40 7.98 -6.12
CA PRO A 14 23.44 7.40 -4.78
C PRO A 14 23.55 8.56 -3.79
N VAL A 15 22.41 8.99 -3.24
CA VAL A 15 22.43 9.72 -1.98
C VAL A 15 22.77 8.67 -0.94
N ALA A 16 24.07 8.51 -0.67
CA ALA A 16 24.52 7.85 0.53
C ALA A 16 23.98 8.67 1.70
N SER A 17 22.78 8.34 2.16
CA SER A 17 22.31 8.77 3.47
C SER A 17 23.32 8.21 4.47
N PRO A 18 24.04 9.06 5.23
CA PRO A 18 24.71 8.55 6.39
C PRO A 18 23.60 8.05 7.31
N SER A 19 23.39 6.73 7.36
CA SER A 19 22.74 6.10 8.50
C SER A 19 23.62 6.40 9.70
N ILE A 20 23.37 7.54 10.33
CA ILE A 20 23.77 7.79 11.71
C ILE A 20 22.77 6.97 12.54
N ALA A 21 22.90 5.65 12.45
CA ALA A 21 22.49 4.81 13.56
C ALA A 21 23.39 5.25 14.71
N SER A 22 22.89 6.15 15.55
CA SER A 22 23.51 6.35 16.85
C SER A 22 23.55 4.97 17.49
N PRO A 23 24.70 4.49 17.97
CA PRO A 23 24.74 3.21 18.65
C PRO A 23 23.72 3.29 19.78
N MET A 24 22.69 2.42 19.72
CA MET A 24 21.75 2.25 20.82
C MET A 24 22.60 2.11 22.09
N SER A 25 22.31 2.90 23.11
CA SER A 25 23.03 2.75 24.37
C SER A 25 22.76 1.33 24.88
N ASP A 26 23.75 0.45 24.84
CA ASP A 26 23.64 -0.96 25.26
C ASP A 26 23.25 -1.12 26.75
N LYS A 27 23.15 -0.03 27.50
CA LYS A 27 22.69 -0.04 28.88
C LYS A 27 21.21 0.33 28.93
N PRO A 28 20.33 -0.59 29.37
CA PRO A 28 18.97 -0.22 29.72
C PRO A 28 19.03 0.91 30.74
N SER A 29 18.13 1.87 30.58
CA SER A 29 18.07 2.99 31.51
C SER A 29 17.64 2.51 32.91
N SER A 30 17.81 3.33 33.95
CA SER A 30 17.28 2.94 35.26
C SER A 30 15.75 2.84 35.20
N LEU A 31 15.16 1.90 35.95
CA LEU A 31 13.70 1.78 36.08
C LEU A 31 13.02 3.11 36.48
N GLU A 32 13.71 3.94 37.25
CA GLU A 32 13.26 5.30 37.59
C GLU A 32 13.18 6.21 36.36
N ALA A 33 14.15 6.14 35.44
CA ALA A 33 14.13 6.90 34.20
C ALA A 33 13.05 6.40 33.23
N GLU A 34 12.79 5.10 33.20
CA GLU A 34 11.69 4.51 32.43
C GLU A 34 10.34 4.98 32.95
N LEU A 35 10.11 4.87 34.27
CA LEU A 35 8.90 5.37 34.91
C LEU A 35 8.71 6.87 34.67
N ALA A 36 9.76 7.68 34.82
CA ALA A 36 9.68 9.12 34.60
C ALA A 36 9.29 9.47 33.15
N ARG A 37 9.86 8.78 32.15
CA ARG A 37 9.47 8.97 30.75
C ARG A 37 8.04 8.51 30.47
N PHE A 38 7.62 7.41 31.09
CA PHE A 38 6.26 6.90 30.92
C PHE A 38 5.23 7.83 31.56
N GLU A 39 5.50 8.33 32.76
CA GLU A 39 4.70 9.37 33.41
C GLU A 39 4.63 10.65 32.58
N GLN A 40 5.75 11.06 31.99
CA GLN A 40 5.80 12.20 31.07
C GLN A 40 4.89 11.97 29.86
N ALA A 41 4.96 10.80 29.21
CA ALA A 41 4.12 10.46 28.06
C ALA A 41 2.63 10.47 28.41
N VAL A 42 2.23 9.80 29.49
CA VAL A 42 0.84 9.77 29.95
C VAL A 42 0.35 11.18 30.30
N ASN A 43 1.17 11.99 30.97
CA ASN A 43 0.79 13.37 31.29
C ASN A 43 0.62 14.23 30.03
N VAL A 44 1.45 14.03 28.99
CA VAL A 44 1.25 14.70 27.70
C VAL A 44 -0.08 14.29 27.08
N LEU A 45 -0.40 13.00 27.05
CA LEU A 45 -1.68 12.49 26.53
C LEU A 45 -2.90 13.03 27.30
N ARG A 46 -2.79 13.21 28.62
CA ARG A 46 -3.86 13.81 29.45
C ARG A 46 -4.10 15.29 29.19
N THR A 47 -3.02 16.03 28.96
CA THR A 47 -3.06 17.51 29.01
C THR A 47 -3.06 18.16 27.64
N ARG A 48 -2.70 17.42 26.59
CA ARG A 48 -2.63 17.94 25.23
C ARG A 48 -3.79 17.45 24.39
N HIS A 49 -4.29 18.35 23.55
CA HIS A 49 -5.25 17.99 22.53
C HIS A 49 -4.57 17.13 21.45
N VAL A 50 -5.12 15.95 21.18
CA VAL A 50 -4.64 15.04 20.12
C VAL A 50 -5.45 15.28 18.84
N CYS A 51 -6.76 14.99 18.87
CA CYS A 51 -7.72 15.33 17.81
C CYS A 51 -9.17 15.32 18.36
N GLU A 52 -10.13 15.78 17.55
CA GLU A 52 -11.55 15.74 17.93
C GLU A 52 -12.05 14.30 18.15
N GLY A 53 -12.80 14.10 19.23
CA GLY A 53 -13.37 12.79 19.58
C GLY A 53 -12.39 11.81 20.21
N TRP A 54 -11.11 12.16 20.33
CA TRP A 54 -10.12 11.31 20.99
C TRP A 54 -10.22 11.36 22.52
N THR A 55 -10.14 10.20 23.15
CA THR A 55 -10.12 10.04 24.62
C THR A 55 -9.12 8.98 25.02
N MET A 56 -8.38 9.23 26.11
CA MET A 56 -7.46 8.25 26.68
C MET A 56 -8.22 7.28 27.61
N ASP A 57 -7.91 5.99 27.54
CA ASP A 57 -8.38 5.03 28.54
C ASP A 57 -7.57 5.19 29.84
N GLU A 58 -8.14 5.93 30.80
CA GLU A 58 -7.48 6.21 32.08
C GLU A 58 -7.26 4.96 32.94
N ALA A 59 -8.12 3.94 32.81
CA ALA A 59 -7.95 2.70 33.57
C ALA A 59 -6.77 1.89 33.02
N ALA A 60 -6.66 1.81 31.69
CA ALA A 60 -5.50 1.20 31.03
C ALA A 60 -4.21 1.98 31.31
N ALA A 61 -4.27 3.32 31.29
CA ALA A 61 -3.12 4.17 31.61
C ALA A 61 -2.61 3.94 33.04
N GLU A 62 -3.51 3.84 34.02
CA GLU A 62 -3.13 3.59 35.41
C GLU A 62 -2.59 2.17 35.61
N ARG A 63 -3.17 1.17 34.93
CA ARG A 63 -2.63 -0.20 34.95
C ARG A 63 -1.19 -0.23 34.42
N ALA A 64 -0.94 0.43 33.29
CA ALA A 64 0.39 0.53 32.70
C ALA A 64 1.38 1.30 33.61
N LEU A 65 0.95 2.41 34.23
CA LEU A 65 1.78 3.14 35.20
C LEU A 65 2.12 2.29 36.41
N SER A 66 1.15 1.51 36.91
CA SER A 66 1.37 0.61 38.02
C SER A 66 2.42 -0.46 37.70
N TYR A 67 2.49 -0.95 36.46
CA TYR A 67 3.50 -1.92 36.03
C TYR A 67 4.93 -1.35 36.19
N PHE A 68 5.18 -0.14 35.66
CA PHE A 68 6.48 0.52 35.81
C PHE A 68 6.80 0.85 37.28
N ARG A 69 5.81 1.28 38.08
CA ARG A 69 5.99 1.56 39.52
C ARG A 69 6.37 0.33 40.33
N LYS A 70 5.91 -0.87 39.94
CA LYS A 70 6.29 -2.14 40.55
C LYS A 70 7.70 -2.60 40.14
N GLY A 71 8.38 -1.87 39.25
CA GLY A 71 9.70 -2.22 38.75
C GLY A 71 9.68 -3.25 37.63
N CYS A 72 8.63 -3.21 36.78
CA CYS A 72 8.48 -4.09 35.62
C CYS A 72 8.58 -5.59 35.99
N PRO A 73 7.66 -6.10 36.82
CA PRO A 73 7.67 -7.52 37.19
C PRO A 73 7.57 -8.42 35.95
N ASP A 74 8.13 -9.62 36.06
CA ASP A 74 8.01 -10.68 35.04
C ASP A 74 6.60 -11.29 35.10
N ASP A 75 5.63 -10.54 34.59
CA ASP A 75 4.21 -10.86 34.53
C ASP A 75 3.70 -10.59 33.11
N ASP A 76 3.49 -11.66 32.34
CA ASP A 76 3.06 -11.60 30.93
C ASP A 76 1.73 -10.86 30.73
N GLU A 77 0.81 -10.94 31.69
CA GLU A 77 -0.50 -10.31 31.57
C GLU A 77 -0.40 -8.79 31.80
N GLU A 78 0.33 -8.36 32.84
CA GLU A 78 0.57 -6.94 33.09
C GLU A 78 1.46 -6.32 32.00
N TRP A 79 2.45 -7.07 31.51
CA TRP A 79 3.30 -6.67 30.39
C TRP A 79 2.50 -6.50 29.10
N GLY A 80 1.68 -7.50 28.75
CA GLY A 80 0.82 -7.45 27.56
C GLY A 80 -0.17 -6.28 27.61
N ALA A 81 -0.80 -6.02 28.76
CA ALA A 81 -1.69 -4.88 28.94
C ALA A 81 -0.96 -3.53 28.79
N THR A 82 0.28 -3.45 29.29
CA THR A 82 1.13 -2.25 29.17
C THR A 82 1.50 -1.99 27.71
N LEU A 83 1.99 -3.00 26.99
CA LEU A 83 2.30 -2.89 25.56
C LEU A 83 1.07 -2.50 24.73
N TYR A 84 -0.10 -3.08 25.03
CA TYR A 84 -1.33 -2.75 24.34
C TYR A 84 -1.72 -1.27 24.53
N PHE A 85 -1.62 -0.75 25.75
CA PHE A 85 -1.84 0.67 26.02
C PHE A 85 -0.87 1.55 25.21
N MET A 86 0.42 1.20 25.20
CA MET A 86 1.44 1.96 24.47
C MET A 86 1.18 1.98 22.96
N ALA A 87 0.92 0.82 22.37
CA ALA A 87 0.65 0.70 20.94
C ALA A 87 -0.62 1.46 20.52
N SER A 88 -1.71 1.33 21.29
CA SER A 88 -2.99 2.01 20.99
C SER A 88 -2.93 3.54 21.10
N HIS A 89 -1.92 4.07 21.81
CA HIS A 89 -1.74 5.51 22.02
C HIS A 89 -0.49 6.06 21.32
N GLY A 90 0.16 5.28 20.44
CA GLY A 90 1.30 5.72 19.65
C GLY A 90 2.58 6.00 20.47
N LEU A 91 2.74 5.35 21.62
CA LEU A 91 3.93 5.47 22.45
C LEU A 91 5.00 4.46 22.02
N SER A 92 6.24 4.92 21.86
CA SER A 92 7.40 4.04 21.58
C SER A 92 7.92 3.43 22.89
N PHE A 93 7.94 2.11 22.96
CA PHE A 93 8.52 1.39 24.10
C PHE A 93 10.03 1.58 24.19
N GLU A 94 10.70 1.63 23.06
CA GLU A 94 12.13 1.79 22.95
C GLU A 94 12.58 3.14 23.50
N TRP A 95 11.81 4.21 23.26
CA TRP A 95 12.10 5.49 23.92
C TRP A 95 11.86 5.43 25.42
N ILE A 96 10.79 4.77 25.87
CA ILE A 96 10.53 4.59 27.30
C ILE A 96 11.68 3.82 27.96
N HIS A 97 12.17 2.75 27.34
CA HIS A 97 13.14 1.83 27.92
C HIS A 97 14.60 2.30 27.76
N TYR A 98 14.98 2.77 26.57
CA TYR A 98 16.34 3.19 26.25
C TYR A 98 16.57 4.71 26.31
N GLY A 99 15.50 5.51 26.29
CA GLY A 99 15.60 6.97 26.29
C GLY A 99 16.07 7.56 24.97
N ASP A 100 16.15 6.78 23.90
CA ASP A 100 16.59 7.25 22.58
C ASP A 100 15.41 7.85 21.80
N PRO A 101 15.37 9.18 21.59
CA PRO A 101 14.31 9.82 20.81
C PRO A 101 14.37 9.47 19.31
N SER A 102 15.48 8.90 18.82
CA SER A 102 15.61 8.52 17.41
C SER A 102 14.51 7.53 16.99
N VAL A 103 14.13 6.61 17.87
CA VAL A 103 13.08 5.60 17.60
C VAL A 103 11.70 6.26 17.50
N MET A 104 11.39 7.25 18.34
CA MET A 104 10.14 8.01 18.22
C MET A 104 10.03 8.71 16.86
N ILE A 105 11.14 9.33 16.43
CA ILE A 105 11.18 10.11 15.19
C ILE A 105 11.10 9.17 13.99
N ALA A 106 11.88 8.08 13.97
CA ALA A 106 11.91 7.12 12.87
C ALA A 106 10.56 6.40 12.71
N GLN A 107 9.94 5.96 13.81
CA GLN A 107 8.62 5.33 13.78
C GLN A 107 7.53 6.32 13.33
N SER A 108 7.56 7.56 13.82
CA SER A 108 6.60 8.58 13.37
C SER A 108 6.82 8.97 11.90
N ALA A 109 8.08 9.02 11.45
CA ALA A 109 8.45 9.32 10.08
C ALA A 109 8.03 8.22 9.12
N SER A 110 8.15 6.94 9.49
CA SER A 110 7.70 5.81 8.66
C SER A 110 6.18 5.77 8.50
N LEU A 111 5.44 6.30 9.47
CA LEU A 111 3.99 6.49 9.41
C LEU A 111 3.57 7.82 8.73
N SER A 112 4.53 8.65 8.31
CA SER A 112 4.22 9.95 7.70
C SER A 112 3.68 9.80 6.27
N ARG A 113 2.89 10.79 5.83
CA ARG A 113 2.43 10.86 4.44
C ARG A 113 3.58 10.92 3.43
N GLN A 114 4.74 11.46 3.81
CA GLN A 114 5.92 11.53 2.97
C GLN A 114 6.56 10.16 2.79
N ALA A 115 6.60 9.32 3.84
CA ALA A 115 7.05 7.94 3.71
C ALA A 115 6.07 7.10 2.87
N ALA A 116 4.76 7.29 3.08
CA ALA A 116 3.75 6.66 2.22
C ALA A 116 3.89 7.13 0.76
N ALA A 117 4.14 8.42 0.50
CA ALA A 117 4.35 8.93 -0.85
C ALA A 117 5.64 8.41 -1.52
N ALA A 118 6.59 7.88 -0.74
CA ALA A 118 7.81 7.28 -1.25
C ALA A 118 7.63 5.80 -1.63
N ASP A 119 6.61 5.11 -1.10
CA ASP A 119 6.37 3.71 -1.42
C ASP A 119 5.71 3.60 -2.82
N PRO A 120 6.38 2.98 -3.82
CA PRO A 120 5.92 2.97 -5.20
C PRO A 120 4.54 2.32 -5.38
N ILE A 121 4.10 1.50 -4.43
CA ILE A 121 2.80 0.84 -4.48
C ILE A 121 1.62 1.81 -4.54
N PHE A 122 1.69 2.96 -3.85
CA PHE A 122 0.58 3.90 -3.83
C PHE A 122 0.37 4.55 -5.21
N ALA A 123 1.47 4.86 -5.90
CA ALA A 123 1.40 5.36 -7.28
C ALA A 123 0.80 4.30 -8.23
N ALA A 124 1.16 3.03 -8.05
CA ALA A 124 0.60 1.93 -8.83
C ALA A 124 -0.90 1.74 -8.56
N ILE A 125 -1.33 1.75 -7.30
CA ILE A 125 -2.75 1.68 -6.91
C ILE A 125 -3.54 2.83 -7.53
N ASP A 126 -3.05 4.07 -7.43
CA ASP A 126 -3.73 5.23 -7.98
C ASP A 126 -3.80 5.19 -9.52
N SER A 127 -2.77 4.65 -10.17
CA SER A 127 -2.79 4.42 -11.62
C SER A 127 -3.88 3.43 -12.01
N HIS A 128 -3.95 2.28 -11.33
CA HIS A 128 -5.00 1.30 -11.55
C HIS A 128 -6.40 1.89 -11.29
N LYS A 129 -6.58 2.62 -10.19
CA LYS A 129 -7.88 3.27 -9.87
C LYS A 129 -8.34 4.21 -10.99
N ARG A 130 -7.42 5.01 -11.55
CA ARG A 130 -7.74 5.91 -12.66
C ARG A 130 -8.11 5.15 -13.92
N ALA A 131 -7.36 4.12 -14.28
CA ALA A 131 -7.63 3.29 -15.46
C ALA A 131 -8.97 2.56 -15.33
N PHE A 132 -9.17 1.87 -14.20
CA PHE A 132 -10.41 1.17 -13.85
C PHE A 132 -11.62 2.12 -13.91
N THR A 133 -11.53 3.30 -13.28
CA THR A 133 -12.63 4.28 -13.27
C THR A 133 -12.92 4.81 -14.68
N ALA A 134 -11.91 5.08 -15.48
CA ALA A 134 -12.09 5.56 -16.85
C ALA A 134 -12.79 4.51 -17.72
N TYR A 135 -12.40 3.23 -17.58
CA TYR A 135 -13.06 2.12 -18.26
C TYR A 135 -14.52 1.96 -17.80
N ASP A 136 -14.77 1.95 -16.49
CA ASP A 136 -16.10 1.82 -15.88
C ASP A 136 -17.06 2.94 -16.33
N VAL A 137 -16.54 4.15 -16.56
CA VAL A 137 -17.31 5.29 -17.09
C VAL A 137 -17.66 5.14 -18.57
N GLU A 138 -16.78 4.56 -19.39
CA GLU A 138 -17.02 4.40 -20.83
C GLU A 138 -17.93 3.18 -21.12
N MET A 139 -17.91 2.16 -20.25
CA MET A 139 -18.66 0.91 -20.43
C MET A 139 -20.18 1.12 -20.72
N PRO A 140 -20.94 1.92 -19.94
CA PRO A 140 -22.37 2.16 -20.19
C PRO A 140 -22.68 2.75 -21.58
N ARG A 141 -21.73 3.46 -22.18
CA ARG A 141 -21.90 4.04 -23.52
C ARG A 141 -22.00 2.97 -24.61
N THR A 142 -21.51 1.76 -24.34
CA THR A 142 -21.70 0.61 -25.21
C THR A 142 -23.20 0.39 -25.43
N ASP A 143 -23.97 0.27 -24.35
CA ASP A 143 -25.40 0.01 -24.40
C ASP A 143 -26.16 1.14 -25.12
N GLU A 144 -25.80 2.40 -24.84
CA GLU A 144 -26.38 3.58 -25.49
C GLU A 144 -26.19 3.55 -27.03
N LEU A 145 -24.98 3.19 -27.47
CA LEU A 145 -24.66 3.09 -28.89
C LEU A 145 -25.29 1.85 -29.53
N GLU A 146 -25.42 0.74 -28.80
CA GLU A 146 -26.10 -0.45 -29.28
C GLU A 146 -27.60 -0.24 -29.52
N GLU A 147 -28.24 0.61 -28.71
CA GLU A 147 -29.63 1.05 -28.87
C GLU A 147 -29.77 2.06 -30.03
N ALA A 148 -28.86 3.02 -30.13
CA ALA A 148 -28.95 4.09 -31.12
C ALA A 148 -28.53 3.68 -32.53
N ILE A 149 -27.57 2.76 -32.66
CA ILE A 149 -26.96 2.37 -33.94
C ILE A 149 -27.50 1.00 -34.37
N PRO A 150 -28.12 0.91 -35.57
CA PRO A 150 -28.58 -0.36 -36.13
C PRO A 150 -27.46 -1.40 -36.16
N SER A 151 -27.80 -2.66 -35.84
CA SER A 151 -26.82 -3.75 -35.71
C SER A 151 -25.91 -3.91 -36.95
N ASN A 152 -26.43 -3.68 -38.14
CA ASN A 152 -25.67 -3.76 -39.40
C ASN A 152 -24.63 -2.64 -39.60
N ARG A 153 -24.59 -1.63 -38.72
CA ARG A 153 -23.62 -0.54 -38.72
C ARG A 153 -22.72 -0.54 -37.48
N ARG A 154 -22.69 -1.64 -36.75
CA ARG A 154 -21.84 -1.87 -35.57
C ARG A 154 -21.18 -3.24 -35.59
N GLN A 155 -20.58 -3.56 -36.74
CA GLN A 155 -19.97 -4.87 -37.01
C GLN A 155 -18.54 -4.97 -36.47
N THR A 156 -17.80 -3.86 -36.43
CA THR A 156 -16.40 -3.83 -35.98
C THR A 156 -16.31 -4.24 -34.52
N THR A 157 -15.54 -5.28 -34.27
CA THR A 157 -15.16 -5.72 -32.93
C THR A 157 -13.78 -5.17 -32.54
N THR A 158 -13.40 -5.33 -31.27
CA THR A 158 -12.05 -4.96 -30.79
C THR A 158 -10.93 -5.61 -31.61
N ALA A 159 -11.13 -6.84 -32.11
CA ALA A 159 -10.12 -7.56 -32.90
C ALA A 159 -9.92 -7.00 -34.32
N GLU A 160 -10.86 -6.19 -34.81
CA GLU A 160 -10.92 -5.70 -36.19
C GLU A 160 -10.68 -4.18 -36.28
N LEU A 161 -10.26 -3.53 -35.19
CA LEU A 161 -10.08 -2.08 -35.12
C LEU A 161 -9.08 -1.49 -36.12
N ASP A 162 -8.10 -2.29 -36.55
CA ASP A 162 -7.11 -1.93 -37.56
C ASP A 162 -7.69 -1.93 -38.99
N ASN A 163 -8.79 -2.66 -39.20
CA ASN A 163 -9.49 -2.75 -40.48
C ASN A 163 -11.01 -2.80 -40.24
N PRO A 164 -11.63 -1.68 -39.83
CA PRO A 164 -13.05 -1.63 -39.49
C PRO A 164 -13.93 -1.90 -40.72
N ALA A 165 -15.16 -2.35 -40.47
CA ALA A 165 -16.14 -2.53 -41.54
C ALA A 165 -16.44 -1.18 -42.22
N GLU A 166 -16.53 -1.18 -43.55
CA GLU A 166 -16.70 0.06 -44.34
C GLU A 166 -18.02 0.79 -44.03
N ASP A 167 -19.08 0.04 -43.74
CA ASP A 167 -20.42 0.57 -43.49
C ASP A 167 -20.71 0.92 -42.02
N ASP A 168 -19.74 0.71 -41.13
CA ASP A 168 -19.92 0.99 -39.71
C ASP A 168 -20.14 2.46 -39.43
N ASP A 169 -20.92 2.72 -38.39
CA ASP A 169 -21.09 4.08 -37.91
C ASP A 169 -19.77 4.59 -37.29
N PRO A 170 -19.28 5.78 -37.69
CA PRO A 170 -18.05 6.33 -37.14
C PRO A 170 -18.05 6.47 -35.62
N GLN A 171 -19.23 6.69 -35.01
CA GLN A 171 -19.36 6.77 -33.55
C GLN A 171 -19.10 5.42 -32.88
N TRP A 172 -19.57 4.32 -33.50
CA TRP A 172 -19.29 2.97 -33.03
C TRP A 172 -17.80 2.65 -33.09
N VAL A 173 -17.16 2.89 -34.23
CA VAL A 173 -15.72 2.63 -34.42
C VAL A 173 -14.88 3.46 -33.43
N GLN A 174 -15.22 4.73 -33.23
CA GLN A 174 -14.52 5.57 -32.27
C GLN A 174 -14.67 5.07 -30.83
N HIS A 175 -15.87 4.65 -30.43
CA HIS A 175 -16.11 4.09 -29.11
C HIS A 175 -15.35 2.77 -28.90
N GLN A 176 -15.36 1.87 -29.88
CA GLN A 176 -14.59 0.62 -29.81
C GLN A 176 -13.08 0.87 -29.64
N ARG A 177 -12.54 1.88 -30.33
CA ARG A 177 -11.13 2.30 -30.18
C ARG A 177 -10.84 2.81 -28.77
N GLU A 178 -11.73 3.64 -28.23
CA GLU A 178 -11.56 4.19 -26.89
C GLU A 178 -11.67 3.10 -25.82
N LEU A 179 -12.64 2.20 -25.95
CA LEU A 179 -12.82 1.07 -25.04
C LEU A 179 -11.60 0.14 -25.06
N HIS A 180 -11.06 -0.16 -26.25
CA HIS A 180 -9.83 -0.93 -26.38
C HIS A 180 -8.65 -0.23 -25.70
N ARG A 181 -8.46 1.07 -25.95
CA ARG A 181 -7.39 1.88 -25.34
C ARG A 181 -7.49 1.90 -23.81
N LEU A 182 -8.70 2.05 -23.27
CA LEU A 182 -8.93 2.06 -21.83
C LEU A 182 -8.68 0.69 -21.20
N ARG A 183 -9.10 -0.39 -21.85
CA ARG A 183 -8.82 -1.77 -21.42
C ARG A 183 -7.32 -2.06 -21.41
N GLU A 184 -6.59 -1.66 -22.44
CA GLU A 184 -5.13 -1.81 -22.48
C GLU A 184 -4.45 -1.04 -21.34
N ALA A 185 -4.91 0.19 -21.07
CA ALA A 185 -4.38 0.99 -19.96
C ALA A 185 -4.67 0.37 -18.59
N GLU A 186 -5.84 -0.26 -18.42
CA GLU A 186 -6.18 -1.03 -17.22
C GLU A 186 -5.28 -2.25 -17.08
N SER A 187 -5.16 -3.09 -18.11
CA SER A 187 -4.29 -4.27 -18.11
C SER A 187 -2.82 -3.92 -17.88
N GLU A 188 -2.32 -2.81 -18.43
CA GLU A 188 -0.98 -2.30 -18.13
C GLU A 188 -0.84 -1.92 -16.66
N ALA A 189 -1.83 -1.21 -16.09
CA ALA A 189 -1.81 -0.84 -14.68
C ALA A 189 -1.90 -2.07 -13.74
N GLU A 190 -2.64 -3.11 -14.11
CA GLU A 190 -2.68 -4.39 -13.39
C GLU A 190 -1.31 -5.08 -13.40
N CYS A 191 -0.62 -5.09 -14.55
CA CYS A 191 0.74 -5.61 -14.68
C CYS A 191 1.74 -4.86 -13.81
N VAL A 192 1.67 -3.52 -13.80
CA VAL A 192 2.49 -2.67 -12.92
C VAL A 192 2.21 -2.99 -11.45
N LEU A 193 0.94 -3.15 -11.08
CA LEU A 193 0.54 -3.47 -9.71
C LEU A 193 1.01 -4.87 -9.27
N ALA A 194 1.06 -5.84 -10.19
CA ALA A 194 1.65 -7.16 -9.94
C ALA A 194 3.17 -7.14 -9.81
N SER A 195 3.83 -6.15 -10.42
CA SER A 195 5.30 -6.11 -10.58
C SER A 195 5.99 -5.20 -9.56
N VAL A 196 5.24 -4.37 -8.83
CA VAL A 196 5.81 -3.48 -7.82
C VAL A 196 6.22 -4.26 -6.56
N VAL A 197 7.32 -3.83 -5.94
CA VAL A 197 7.81 -4.32 -4.64
C VAL A 197 7.53 -3.22 -3.62
N PRO A 198 6.49 -3.34 -2.76
CA PRO A 198 6.24 -2.39 -1.70
C PRO A 198 7.45 -2.24 -0.78
N THR A 199 7.77 -1.02 -0.38
CA THR A 199 8.96 -0.76 0.46
C THR A 199 8.62 -0.54 1.93
N THR A 200 7.33 -0.61 2.29
CA THR A 200 6.84 -0.41 3.66
C THR A 200 5.76 -1.42 4.04
N LEU A 201 5.58 -1.69 5.33
CA LEU A 201 4.47 -2.52 5.83
C LEU A 201 3.10 -1.90 5.49
N GLN A 202 3.01 -0.57 5.49
CA GLN A 202 1.80 0.14 5.11
C GLN A 202 1.46 -0.07 3.63
N GLY A 203 2.47 -0.05 2.76
CA GLY A 203 2.33 -0.33 1.34
C GLY A 203 1.86 -1.76 1.05
N ILE A 204 2.42 -2.74 1.75
CA ILE A 204 1.97 -4.14 1.70
C ILE A 204 0.48 -4.25 2.09
N ALA A 205 0.10 -3.67 3.23
CA ALA A 205 -1.29 -3.69 3.68
C ALA A 205 -2.22 -2.99 2.68
N ALA A 206 -1.81 -1.85 2.11
CA ALA A 206 -2.59 -1.12 1.12
C ALA A 206 -2.82 -1.93 -0.16
N LEU A 207 -1.80 -2.63 -0.68
CA LEU A 207 -1.95 -3.52 -1.83
C LEU A 207 -2.97 -4.62 -1.55
N LEU A 208 -2.82 -5.32 -0.43
CA LEU A 208 -3.71 -6.45 -0.08
C LEU A 208 -5.16 -5.99 0.13
N GLN A 209 -5.37 -4.85 0.81
CA GLN A 209 -6.70 -4.27 0.98
C GLN A 209 -7.32 -3.86 -0.35
N TYR A 210 -6.52 -3.24 -1.23
CA TYR A 210 -6.99 -2.83 -2.54
C TYR A 210 -7.34 -4.04 -3.42
N ALA A 211 -6.52 -5.09 -3.40
CA ALA A 211 -6.78 -6.34 -4.10
C ALA A 211 -8.12 -6.96 -3.72
N ALA A 212 -8.38 -7.06 -2.40
CA ALA A 212 -9.63 -7.59 -1.87
C ALA A 212 -10.85 -6.70 -2.21
N GLU A 213 -10.67 -5.38 -2.24
CA GLU A 213 -11.75 -4.45 -2.59
C GLU A 213 -12.18 -4.58 -4.05
N VAL A 214 -11.24 -4.73 -4.97
CA VAL A 214 -11.53 -4.94 -6.40
C VAL A 214 -12.33 -6.23 -6.61
N GLU A 215 -11.92 -7.33 -5.97
CA GLU A 215 -12.67 -8.59 -6.03
C GLU A 215 -14.07 -8.49 -5.42
N ARG A 216 -14.19 -7.78 -4.29
CA ARG A 216 -15.49 -7.54 -3.64
C ARG A 216 -16.46 -6.79 -4.55
N ARG A 217 -15.95 -5.95 -5.45
CA ARG A 217 -16.75 -5.26 -6.49
C ARG A 217 -17.12 -6.16 -7.68
N GLY A 218 -16.66 -7.41 -7.69
CA GLY A 218 -16.94 -8.39 -8.74
C GLY A 218 -15.98 -8.34 -9.92
N ALA A 219 -14.95 -7.49 -9.87
CA ALA A 219 -13.88 -7.48 -10.85
C ALA A 219 -12.86 -8.60 -10.54
N GLY A 220 -12.27 -9.19 -11.57
CA GLY A 220 -11.25 -10.23 -11.43
C GLY A 220 -9.87 -9.72 -11.79
N TRP A 221 -8.84 -10.36 -11.26
CA TRP A 221 -7.46 -10.09 -11.64
C TRP A 221 -7.00 -11.02 -12.78
N PRO A 222 -6.04 -10.59 -13.62
CA PRO A 222 -5.51 -11.40 -14.71
C PRO A 222 -4.97 -12.77 -14.27
N THR A 223 -5.19 -13.80 -15.10
CA THR A 223 -4.83 -15.19 -14.78
C THR A 223 -3.67 -15.76 -15.60
N ASP A 224 -3.27 -15.05 -16.63
CA ASP A 224 -2.37 -15.48 -17.70
C ASP A 224 -1.18 -14.53 -17.91
N LEU A 225 -0.78 -13.81 -16.85
CA LEU A 225 0.36 -12.92 -16.88
C LEU A 225 1.67 -13.69 -17.05
N VAL A 226 2.59 -13.11 -17.82
CA VAL A 226 3.91 -13.67 -18.11
C VAL A 226 4.95 -12.65 -17.71
N ASP A 227 5.99 -13.11 -17.03
CA ASP A 227 7.20 -12.34 -16.78
C ASP A 227 8.24 -12.73 -17.84
N PRO A 228 8.64 -11.79 -18.73
CA PRO A 228 9.55 -12.10 -19.83
C PRO A 228 10.94 -12.53 -19.34
N ASP A 229 11.31 -12.17 -18.11
CA ASP A 229 12.59 -12.48 -17.50
C ASP A 229 12.57 -13.81 -16.71
N ASP A 230 11.40 -14.43 -16.54
CA ASP A 230 11.25 -15.73 -15.88
C ASP A 230 10.60 -16.77 -16.81
N GLU A 231 11.44 -17.64 -17.41
CA GLU A 231 10.99 -18.75 -18.27
C GLU A 231 9.96 -19.67 -17.62
N LYS A 232 9.89 -19.75 -16.28
CA LYS A 232 8.91 -20.58 -15.57
C LYS A 232 7.49 -20.02 -15.68
N THR A 233 7.36 -18.74 -16.03
CA THR A 233 6.07 -18.06 -16.20
C THR A 233 5.58 -18.07 -17.65
N LYS A 234 6.30 -18.67 -18.60
CA LYS A 234 5.93 -18.75 -20.03
C LYS A 234 4.56 -19.36 -20.33
N PHE A 235 3.98 -20.07 -19.37
CA PHE A 235 2.65 -20.68 -19.47
C PHE A 235 1.54 -19.86 -18.77
N GLY A 236 1.82 -18.59 -18.45
CA GLY A 236 0.90 -17.72 -17.71
C GLY A 236 0.84 -18.08 -16.22
N ARG A 237 0.70 -17.05 -15.38
CA ARG A 237 0.44 -17.18 -13.95
C ARG A 237 -0.61 -16.14 -13.54
N SER A 238 -1.30 -16.43 -12.44
CA SER A 238 -2.23 -15.47 -11.87
C SER A 238 -1.50 -14.23 -11.35
N TRP A 239 -2.19 -13.10 -11.37
CA TRP A 239 -1.74 -11.85 -10.76
C TRP A 239 -1.23 -12.05 -9.32
N TYR A 240 -1.95 -12.87 -8.54
CA TYR A 240 -1.57 -13.25 -7.18
C TYR A 240 -0.21 -13.94 -7.06
N TYR A 241 0.21 -14.71 -8.06
CA TYR A 241 1.53 -15.33 -8.05
C TYR A 241 2.65 -14.27 -7.99
N PHE A 242 2.56 -13.24 -8.85
CA PHE A 242 3.54 -12.16 -8.92
C PHE A 242 3.50 -11.29 -7.66
N VAL A 243 2.31 -10.97 -7.18
CA VAL A 243 2.14 -10.22 -5.93
C VAL A 243 2.75 -10.96 -4.75
N HIS A 244 2.45 -12.25 -4.57
CA HIS A 244 3.06 -13.01 -3.47
C HIS A 244 4.59 -13.07 -3.57
N ARG A 245 5.14 -13.22 -4.78
CA ARG A 245 6.60 -13.19 -5.01
C ARG A 245 7.18 -11.87 -4.50
N ASN A 246 6.60 -10.74 -4.90
CA ASN A 246 7.10 -9.41 -4.54
C ASN A 246 6.84 -9.06 -3.07
N LEU A 247 5.75 -9.55 -2.48
CA LEU A 247 5.50 -9.40 -1.04
C LEU A 247 6.52 -10.17 -0.20
N VAL A 248 6.91 -11.37 -0.62
CA VAL A 248 7.98 -12.13 0.04
C VAL A 248 9.29 -11.35 0.02
N GLU A 249 9.66 -10.78 -1.13
CA GLU A 249 10.85 -9.92 -1.23
C GLU A 249 10.75 -8.71 -0.29
N SER A 250 9.62 -8.00 -0.31
CA SER A 250 9.36 -6.84 0.54
C SER A 250 9.52 -7.18 2.03
N LEU A 251 8.92 -8.28 2.48
CA LEU A 251 8.97 -8.73 3.86
C LEU A 251 10.38 -9.17 4.27
N GLN A 252 11.12 -9.82 3.38
CA GLN A 252 12.52 -10.20 3.64
C GLN A 252 13.41 -8.96 3.81
N THR A 253 13.24 -7.94 2.96
CA THR A 253 13.98 -6.68 3.07
C THR A 253 13.62 -5.92 4.35
N LEU A 254 12.34 -5.88 4.73
CA LEU A 254 11.88 -5.18 5.92
C LEU A 254 12.28 -5.86 7.24
N ALA A 255 12.56 -7.17 7.20
CA ALA A 255 12.97 -7.95 8.37
C ALA A 255 14.50 -8.00 8.56
N ALA A 256 15.28 -7.53 7.58
CA ALA A 256 16.74 -7.53 7.61
C ALA A 256 17.31 -6.31 8.33
#